data_AF-A0A523XX99-F1
#
_entry.id   AF-A0A523XX99-F1
#
_cell.length_a   1.000
_cell.length_b   1.000
_cell.length_c   1.000
_cell.angle_alpha   90.00
_cell.angle_beta   90.00
_cell.angle_gamma   90.00
#
_symmetry.space_group_name_H-M   'P 1'
#
loop_
_entity.id
_entity.type
_entity.pdbx_description
1 polymer ?
#
loop_
_entity_poly.entity_id
_entity_poly.type
_entity_poly.pdbx_seq_one_letter_code
_entity_poly.pdbx_strand_id
1 'polypeptide(L)'
;MVVSIERVDFLRDRKTRRWLNSNVYKVYLFRLLFEREKETRDLSEKNRINAKLKHLQKKIDHLAERGELLGLNKEQIKRINMEIVEKTKRGENPKVIIQQLEEKSQK
;
A
#
# COMPACT_ATOMS: atom_id res chain seq x y z
N MET A 1 23.12 -7.75 5.20
CA MET A 1 23.14 -6.66 4.20
C MET A 1 21.76 -6.01 4.17
N VAL A 2 21.61 -4.89 4.87
CA VAL A 2 20.37 -4.09 4.83
C VAL A 2 20.48 -3.22 3.59
N VAL A 3 19.84 -3.64 2.50
CA VAL A 3 19.66 -2.77 1.33
C VAL A 3 18.65 -1.72 1.77
N SER A 4 19.16 -0.65 2.38
CA SER A 4 18.46 0.63 2.55
C SER A 4 17.74 0.93 1.24
N ILE A 5 16.51 1.43 1.32
CA ILE A 5 15.87 2.07 0.17
C ILE A 5 16.84 3.18 -0.21
N GLU A 6 17.73 2.93 -1.18
CA GLU A 6 18.74 3.90 -1.61
C GLU A 6 18.00 5.19 -1.89
N ARG A 7 18.43 6.26 -1.22
CA ARG A 7 17.85 7.61 -1.23
C ARG A 7 17.23 7.95 -2.57
N VAL A 8 15.93 7.72 -2.69
CA VAL A 8 15.22 8.23 -3.84
C VAL A 8 14.60 9.53 -3.38
N ASP A 9 15.04 10.65 -3.95
CA ASP A 9 14.35 11.95 -3.93
C ASP A 9 12.90 11.88 -4.50
N PHE A 10 12.38 10.66 -4.71
CA PHE A 10 11.06 10.24 -5.15
C PHE A 10 9.94 11.08 -4.56
N LEU A 11 9.94 11.31 -3.24
CA LEU A 11 8.87 12.04 -2.56
C LEU A 11 9.01 13.57 -2.61
N ARG A 12 10.02 14.12 -3.29
CA ARG A 12 10.03 15.57 -3.61
C ARG A 12 8.98 15.91 -4.67
N ASP A 13 8.70 14.99 -5.60
CA ASP A 13 7.74 15.22 -6.66
C ASP A 13 6.29 15.04 -6.21
N ARG A 14 5.43 15.96 -6.62
CA ARG A 14 4.01 15.98 -6.24
C ARG A 14 3.25 14.76 -6.77
N LYS A 15 3.57 14.26 -7.97
CA LYS A 15 2.89 13.11 -8.56
C LYS A 15 3.21 11.85 -7.77
N THR A 16 4.46 11.74 -7.36
CA THR A 16 4.95 10.65 -6.55
C THR A 16 4.34 10.60 -5.15
N ARG A 17 4.25 11.73 -4.44
CA ARG A 17 3.53 11.77 -3.15
C ARG A 17 2.06 11.40 -3.29
N ARG A 18 1.39 11.88 -4.35
CA ARG A 18 0.00 11.51 -4.65
C ARG A 18 -0.13 10.01 -4.92
N TRP A 19 0.83 9.43 -5.63
CA TRP A 19 0.90 8.00 -5.87
C TRP A 19 1.06 7.24 -4.55
N LEU A 20 2.03 7.62 -3.70
CA LEU A 20 2.28 6.97 -2.41
C LEU A 20 1.03 6.99 -1.55
N ASN A 21 0.40 8.16 -1.39
CA ASN A 21 -0.82 8.29 -0.60
C ASN A 21 -1.91 7.36 -1.12
N SER A 22 -2.15 7.36 -2.43
CA SER A 22 -3.14 6.48 -3.05
C SER A 22 -2.83 5.01 -2.78
N ASN A 23 -1.56 4.63 -2.91
CA ASN A 23 -1.10 3.27 -2.66
C ASN A 23 -1.30 2.84 -1.21
N VAL A 24 -0.89 3.67 -0.24
CA VAL A 24 -1.10 3.41 1.20
C VAL A 24 -2.58 3.17 1.49
N TYR A 25 -3.48 4.06 1.04
CA TYR A 25 -4.91 3.88 1.30
C TYR A 25 -5.50 2.63 0.66
N LYS A 26 -5.06 2.25 -0.55
CA LYS A 26 -5.58 1.04 -1.23
C LYS A 26 -5.10 -0.24 -0.56
N VAL A 27 -3.81 -0.34 -0.25
CA VAL A 27 -3.24 -1.51 0.42
C VAL A 27 -3.79 -1.63 1.84
N TYR A 28 -3.92 -0.51 2.57
CA TYR A 28 -4.54 -0.47 3.90
C TYR A 28 -5.99 -0.99 3.88
N LEU A 29 -6.83 -0.47 2.98
CA LEU A 29 -8.23 -0.90 2.87
C LEU A 29 -8.35 -2.36 2.43
N PHE A 30 -7.50 -2.81 1.51
CA PHE A 30 -7.43 -4.20 1.11
C PHE A 30 -7.14 -5.09 2.32
N ARG A 31 -6.13 -4.74 3.11
CA ARG A 31 -5.73 -5.49 4.30
C ARG A 31 -6.86 -5.57 5.33
N LEU A 32 -7.55 -4.47 5.62
CA LEU A 32 -8.69 -4.48 6.55
C LEU A 32 -9.84 -5.35 6.07
N LEU A 33 -10.20 -5.24 4.79
CA LEU A 33 -11.27 -6.07 4.22
C LEU A 33 -10.89 -7.54 4.18
N PHE A 34 -9.61 -7.86 3.96
CA PHE A 34 -9.12 -9.23 3.94
C PHE A 34 -9.20 -9.88 5.32
N GLU A 35 -8.92 -9.14 6.40
CA GLU A 35 -9.14 -9.67 7.75
C GLU A 35 -10.62 -9.83 8.08
N ARG A 36 -11.44 -8.84 7.73
CA ARG A 36 -12.90 -8.95 7.90
C ARG A 36 -13.47 -10.16 7.16
N GLU A 37 -12.99 -10.44 5.94
CA GLU A 37 -13.41 -11.59 5.14
C GLU A 37 -13.20 -12.92 5.87
N LYS A 38 -12.07 -13.07 6.57
CA LYS A 38 -11.74 -14.27 7.36
C LYS A 38 -12.62 -14.44 8.59
N GLU A 39 -13.00 -13.34 9.22
CA GLU A 39 -13.84 -13.33 10.42
C GLU A 39 -15.34 -13.48 10.08
N THR A 40 -15.73 -13.13 8.85
CA THR A 40 -17.13 -13.15 8.40
C THR A 40 -17.62 -14.58 8.20
N ARG A 41 -18.69 -14.95 8.92
CA ARG A 41 -19.39 -16.23 8.77
C ARG A 41 -20.58 -16.17 7.83
N ASP A 42 -21.12 -14.98 7.57
CA ASP A 42 -22.20 -14.78 6.59
C ASP A 42 -21.66 -14.87 5.16
N LEU A 43 -22.19 -15.82 4.38
CA LEU A 43 -21.80 -16.05 2.99
C LEU A 43 -22.13 -14.84 2.09
N SER A 44 -23.23 -14.14 2.35
CA SER A 44 -23.63 -12.98 1.55
C SER A 44 -22.66 -11.82 1.75
N GLU A 45 -22.34 -11.48 3.01
CA GLU A 45 -21.33 -10.50 3.34
C GLU A 45 -19.95 -10.90 2.82
N LYS A 46 -19.55 -12.16 2.96
CA LYS A 46 -18.28 -12.69 2.45
C LYS A 46 -18.15 -12.48 0.93
N ASN A 47 -19.21 -12.76 0.16
CA ASN A 47 -19.23 -12.52 -1.28
C ASN A 47 -19.09 -11.03 -1.63
N ARG A 48 -19.76 -10.14 -0.87
CA ARG A 48 -19.63 -8.68 -1.03
C ARG A 48 -18.22 -8.20 -0.73
N ILE A 49 -17.58 -8.70 0.33
CA ILE A 49 -16.20 -8.37 0.69
C ILE A 49 -15.24 -8.86 -0.40
N ASN A 50 -15.40 -10.10 -0.88
CA ASN A 50 -14.58 -10.67 -1.95
C ASN A 50 -14.67 -9.86 -3.26
N ALA A 51 -15.85 -9.37 -3.63
CA ALA A 51 -15.99 -8.47 -4.78
C ALA A 51 -15.20 -7.16 -4.59
N LYS A 52 -15.24 -6.56 -3.39
CA LYS A 52 -14.46 -5.36 -3.05
C LYS A 52 -12.96 -5.63 -3.05
N LEU A 53 -12.51 -6.78 -2.55
CA LEU A 53 -11.11 -7.19 -2.56
C LEU A 53 -10.59 -7.35 -4.00
N LYS A 54 -11.34 -8.02 -4.88
CA LYS A 54 -10.99 -8.13 -6.31
C LYS A 54 -10.86 -6.76 -6.98
N HIS A 55 -11.77 -5.84 -6.69
CA HIS A 55 -11.70 -4.46 -7.21
C HIS A 55 -10.49 -3.69 -6.68
N LEU A 56 -10.19 -3.82 -5.39
CA LEU A 56 -9.03 -3.18 -4.78
C LEU A 56 -7.71 -3.75 -5.31
N GLN A 57 -7.63 -5.07 -5.52
CA GLN A 57 -6.46 -5.72 -6.11
C GLN A 57 -6.13 -5.10 -7.46
N LYS A 58 -7.12 -5.01 -8.38
CA LYS A 58 -6.93 -4.35 -9.68
C LYS A 58 -6.41 -2.92 -9.57
N LYS A 59 -6.85 -2.17 -8.55
CA LYS A 59 -6.37 -0.80 -8.30
C LYS A 59 -4.95 -0.76 -7.77
N ILE A 60 -4.56 -1.74 -6.94
CA ILE A 60 -3.20 -1.89 -6.43
C ILE A 60 -2.26 -2.28 -7.58
N ASP A 61 -2.68 -3.20 -8.46
CA ASP A 61 -1.91 -3.61 -9.63
C ASP A 61 -1.68 -2.41 -10.57
N HIS A 62 -2.74 -1.64 -10.86
CA HIS A 62 -2.64 -0.39 -11.63
C HIS A 62 -1.74 0.66 -10.97
N LEU A 63 -1.71 0.71 -9.63
CA LEU A 63 -0.78 1.57 -8.90
C LEU A 63 0.66 1.04 -8.99
N ALA A 64 0.89 -0.27 -9.01
CA ALA A 64 2.21 -0.83 -9.24
C ALA A 64 2.75 -0.41 -10.62
N GLU A 65 1.94 -0.56 -11.68
CA GLU A 65 2.30 -0.09 -13.03
C GLU A 65 2.60 1.41 -13.06
N ARG A 66 1.78 2.23 -12.40
CA ARG A 66 2.06 3.67 -12.26
C ARG A 66 3.32 3.98 -11.47
N GLY A 67 3.66 3.16 -10.47
CA GLY A 67 4.90 3.28 -9.71
C GLY A 67 6.11 3.05 -10.62
N GLU A 68 6.02 2.06 -11.51
CA GLU A 68 7.06 1.78 -12.52
C GLU A 68 7.25 2.96 -13.48
N LEU A 69 6.16 3.56 -13.96
CA LEU A 69 6.22 4.78 -14.79
C LEU A 69 6.81 6.00 -14.05
N LEU A 70 6.79 6.01 -12.73
CA LEU A 70 7.41 7.04 -11.88
C LEU A 70 8.87 6.70 -11.52
N GLY A 71 9.43 5.63 -12.09
CA GLY A 71 10.83 5.24 -11.90
C GLY A 71 11.07 4.32 -10.71
N LEU A 72 10.04 3.79 -10.05
CA LEU A 72 10.22 2.73 -9.06
C LEU A 72 10.38 1.38 -9.75
N ASN A 73 11.33 0.57 -9.30
CA ASN A 73 11.35 -0.82 -9.72
C ASN A 73 10.30 -1.65 -8.94
N LYS A 74 9.95 -2.82 -9.50
CA LYS A 74 8.97 -3.76 -8.92
C LYS A 74 9.30 -4.15 -7.48
N GLU A 75 10.58 -4.30 -7.16
CA GLU A 75 11.02 -4.73 -5.84
C GLU A 75 10.83 -3.62 -4.79
N GLN A 76 11.06 -2.35 -5.16
CA GLN A 76 10.75 -1.19 -4.32
C GLN A 76 9.25 -1.08 -4.04
N ILE A 77 8.41 -1.22 -5.07
CA ILE A 77 6.95 -1.20 -4.92
C ILE A 77 6.49 -2.32 -3.98
N LYS A 78 7.01 -3.53 -4.18
CA LYS A 78 6.71 -4.68 -3.33
C LYS A 78 7.12 -4.43 -1.88
N ARG A 79 8.31 -3.87 -1.63
CA ARG A 79 8.77 -3.49 -0.28
C ARG A 79 7.86 -2.45 0.37
N ILE A 80 7.47 -1.42 -0.36
CA ILE A 80 6.52 -0.40 0.13
C ILE A 80 5.19 -1.05 0.51
N ASN A 81 4.64 -1.92 -0.35
CA ASN A 81 3.38 -2.62 -0.09
C ASN A 81 3.48 -3.53 1.14
N MET A 82 4.57 -4.27 1.30
CA MET A 82 4.82 -5.09 2.49
C MET A 82 4.93 -4.24 3.76
N GLU A 83 5.61 -3.10 3.70
CA GLU A 83 5.72 -2.19 4.84
C GLU A 83 4.35 -1.62 5.24
N ILE A 84 3.51 -1.24 4.28
CA ILE A 84 2.14 -0.80 4.55
C ILE A 84 1.34 -1.92 5.25
N VAL A 85 1.45 -3.16 4.77
CA VAL A 85 0.78 -4.32 5.38
C VAL A 85 1.23 -4.54 6.82
N GLU A 86 2.54 -4.51 7.09
CA GLU A 86 3.08 -4.69 8.43
C GLU A 86 2.64 -3.60 9.40
N LYS A 87 2.63 -2.34 8.96
CA LYS A 87 2.12 -1.22 9.76
C LYS A 87 0.62 -1.32 10.01
N THR A 88 -0.14 -1.74 9.01
CA THR A 88 -1.58 -1.98 9.16
C THR A 88 -1.86 -3.08 10.19
N LYS A 89 -1.06 -4.16 10.20
CA LYS A 89 -1.17 -5.23 11.23
C LYS A 89 -0.92 -4.72 12.65
N ARG A 90 -0.06 -3.71 12.81
CA ARG A 90 0.22 -3.06 14.10
C ARG A 90 -0.88 -2.06 14.52
N GLY A 91 -1.93 -1.91 13.71
CA GLY A 91 -3.02 -0.96 13.97
C GLY A 91 -2.68 0.48 13.62
N GLU A 92 -1.59 0.74 12.88
CA GLU A 92 -1.23 2.09 12.47
C GLU A 92 -2.25 2.66 11.48
N ASN A 93 -2.62 3.92 11.64
CA ASN A 93 -3.51 4.63 10.74
C ASN A 93 -2.77 5.06 9.45
N PRO A 94 -3.46 5.16 8.31
CA PRO A 94 -2.82 5.44 7.02
C PRO A 94 -2.05 6.76 6.96
N LYS A 95 -2.46 7.78 7.74
CA LYS A 95 -1.73 9.06 7.83
C LYS A 95 -0.35 8.91 8.47
N VAL A 96 -0.24 8.12 9.54
CA VAL A 96 1.04 7.84 10.20
C VAL A 96 1.93 7.00 9.30
N ILE A 97 1.35 6.01 8.61
CA ILE A 97 2.07 5.20 7.62
C ILE A 97 2.69 6.10 6.53
N ILE A 98 1.90 7.03 5.98
CA ILE A 98 2.39 8.01 4.98
C ILE A 98 3.55 8.83 5.55
N GLN A 99 3.36 9.43 6.73
CA GLN A 99 4.37 10.29 7.35
C GLN A 99 5.69 9.54 7.55
N GLN A 100 5.65 8.31 8.07
CA GLN A 100 6.85 7.53 8.32
C GLN A 100 7.54 7.06 7.04
N LEU A 101 6.78 6.76 5.98
CA LEU A 101 7.33 6.46 4.66
C LEU A 101 7.99 7.69 4.03
N GLU A 102 7.40 8.88 4.23
CA GLU A 102 8.00 10.16 3.81
C GLU A 102 9.28 10.47 4.59
N GLU A 103 9.30 10.31 5.91
CA GLU A 103 10.49 10.55 6.74
C GLU A 103 11.65 9.61 6.42
N LYS A 104 11.35 8.33 6.12
CA LYS A 104 12.36 7.35 5.71
C LYS A 104 12.97 7.65 4.35
N SER A 105 12.24 8.30 3.44
CA SER A 105 12.79 8.65 2.13
C SER A 105 13.74 9.85 2.19
N GLN A 106 13.77 10.59 3.30
CA GLN A 106 14.54 11.82 3.45
C GLN A 106 15.85 11.66 4.24
N LYS A 107 16.08 10.52 4.90
CA LYS A 107 17.29 10.21 5.69
C LYS A 107 18.28 9.37 4.85
#